data_AF-A0A857JP60-F1
#
_entry.id   AF-A0A857JP60-F1
#
_cell.length_a   1.000
_cell.length_b   1.000
_cell.length_c   1.000
_cell.angle_alpha   90.00
_cell.angle_beta   90.00
_cell.angle_gamma   90.00
#
_symmetry.space_group_name_H-M   'P 1'
#
loop_
_entity.id
_entity.type
_entity.pdbx_description
1 polymer ?
#
loop_
_entity_poly.entity_id
_entity_poly.type
_entity_poly.pdbx_seq_one_letter_code
_entity_poly.pdbx_strand_id
1 'polypeptide(L)'
;MKKSLTWANSLDWFLALLALLTGLAVLHTFVLGEHYIIPTILLVVSVILGNLAWYGFAQVNWAKRVNFWCGFLLTSHGVFALFWSKKYREVLGDQFELVCAVITLTFLVLTWMYAKNNKLFAKY
;
A
#
# COMPACT_ATOMS: atom_id res chain seq x y z
N MET A 1 -0.44 7.61 24.85
CA MET A 1 -0.61 7.01 23.52
C MET A 1 0.77 6.63 22.98
N LYS A 2 1.04 5.35 22.69
CA LYS A 2 2.28 4.98 21.98
C LYS A 2 2.27 5.72 20.63
N LYS A 3 3.35 6.42 20.29
CA LYS A 3 3.47 7.13 19.01
C LYS A 3 3.34 6.09 17.89
N SER A 4 2.19 6.05 17.21
CA SER A 4 1.89 5.07 16.17
C SER A 4 2.46 5.48 14.81
N LEU A 5 2.76 6.77 14.63
CA LEU A 5 3.34 7.34 13.42
C LEU A 5 4.86 7.25 13.49
N THR A 6 5.37 6.05 13.16
CA THR A 6 6.79 5.73 13.16
C THR A 6 7.14 4.93 11.91
N TRP A 7 8.43 4.88 11.56
CA TRP A 7 8.91 4.04 10.46
C TRP A 7 8.58 2.56 10.64
N ALA A 8 8.42 2.08 11.87
CA ALA A 8 8.03 0.70 12.14
C ALA A 8 6.59 0.39 11.68
N ASN A 9 5.74 1.41 11.55
CA ASN A 9 4.33 1.25 11.18
C ASN A 9 3.98 1.92 9.83
N SER A 10 4.99 2.37 9.06
CA SER A 10 4.76 3.13 7.83
C SER A 10 3.91 2.36 6.80
N LEU A 11 4.23 1.09 6.54
CA LEU A 11 3.45 0.26 5.62
C LEU A 11 2.11 -0.18 6.21
N ASP A 12 1.98 -0.25 7.54
CA ASP A 12 0.70 -0.56 8.18
C ASP A 12 -0.28 0.60 8.00
N TRP A 13 0.21 1.84 8.15
CA TRP A 13 -0.56 3.04 7.83
C TRP A 13 -0.92 3.13 6.35
N PHE A 14 -0.01 2.74 5.46
CA PHE A 14 -0.32 2.67 4.04
C PHE A 14 -1.44 1.67 3.74
N LEU A 15 -1.40 0.46 4.31
CA LEU A 15 -2.49 -0.52 4.15
C LEU A 15 -3.79 -0.06 4.82
N ALA A 16 -3.72 0.63 5.95
CA ALA A 16 -4.89 1.23 6.59
C ALA A 16 -5.53 2.29 5.70
N LEU A 17 -4.72 3.13 5.06
CA LEU A 17 -5.19 4.12 4.09
C LEU A 17 -5.83 3.43 2.87
N LEU A 18 -5.20 2.40 2.32
CA LEU A 18 -5.79 1.64 1.21
C LEU A 18 -7.13 1.00 1.62
N ALA A 19 -7.20 0.38 2.80
CA ALA A 19 -8.43 -0.21 3.32
C ALA A 19 -9.54 0.84 3.48
N LEU A 20 -9.20 2.05 3.93
CA LEU A 20 -10.12 3.17 4.01
C LEU A 20 -10.60 3.60 2.63
N LEU A 21 -9.69 3.80 1.67
CA LEU A 21 -10.03 4.22 0.31
C LEU A 21 -10.90 3.19 -0.41
N THR A 22 -10.58 1.90 -0.29
CA THR A 22 -11.38 0.82 -0.88
C THR A 22 -12.73 0.68 -0.16
N GLY A 23 -12.77 0.87 1.16
CA GLY A 23 -14.03 0.92 1.92
C GLY A 23 -14.94 2.07 1.50
N LEU A 24 -14.37 3.25 1.26
CA LEU A 24 -15.10 4.39 0.70
C LEU A 24 -15.58 4.12 -0.73
N ALA A 25 -14.76 3.45 -1.56
CA ALA A 25 -15.17 3.04 -2.89
C ALA A 25 -16.35 2.06 -2.85
N VAL A 26 -16.37 1.11 -1.91
CA VAL A 26 -17.50 0.21 -1.68
C VAL A 26 -18.77 1.02 -1.36
N LEU A 27 -18.70 1.95 -0.40
CA LEU A 27 -19.83 2.82 -0.06
C LEU A 27 -20.32 3.63 -1.27
N HIS A 28 -19.40 4.23 -2.02
CA HIS A 28 -19.71 4.99 -3.22
C HIS A 28 -20.43 4.12 -4.27
N THR A 29 -19.97 2.88 -4.50
CA THR A 29 -20.63 1.95 -5.43
C THR A 29 -22.02 1.51 -4.96
N PHE A 30 -22.24 1.36 -3.64
CA PHE A 30 -23.56 1.05 -3.10
C PHE A 30 -24.55 2.22 -3.25
N VAL A 31 -24.10 3.46 -3.03
CA VAL A 31 -24.95 4.65 -3.12
C VAL A 31 -25.37 4.94 -4.57
N LEU A 32 -24.48 4.70 -5.55
CA LEU A 32 -24.78 4.94 -6.97
C LEU A 32 -25.56 3.81 -7.66
N GLY A 33 -25.71 2.63 -7.04
CA GLY A 33 -26.68 1.62 -7.47
C GLY A 33 -26.37 0.80 -8.72
N GLU A 34 -25.23 0.99 -9.40
CA GLU A 34 -25.02 0.39 -10.72
C GLU A 34 -24.59 -1.10 -10.73
N HIS A 35 -23.98 -1.67 -9.68
CA HIS A 35 -23.52 -3.08 -9.71
C HIS A 35 -23.52 -3.77 -8.34
N TYR A 36 -24.14 -4.95 -8.21
CA TYR A 36 -24.12 -5.75 -6.96
C TYR A 36 -22.92 -6.72 -6.86
N ILE A 37 -22.29 -7.12 -7.97
CA ILE A 37 -21.18 -8.11 -7.96
C ILE A 37 -19.82 -7.44 -7.66
N ILE A 38 -19.57 -6.25 -8.23
CA ILE A 38 -18.31 -5.50 -8.06
C ILE A 38 -18.04 -5.07 -6.60
N PRO A 39 -19.04 -4.60 -5.81
CA PRO A 39 -18.83 -4.20 -4.42
C PRO A 39 -18.32 -5.33 -3.53
N THR A 40 -18.72 -6.57 -3.81
CA THR A 40 -18.33 -7.72 -2.97
C THR A 40 -16.83 -7.99 -3.05
N ILE A 41 -16.23 -7.97 -4.24
CA ILE A 41 -14.77 -8.16 -4.39
C ILE A 41 -14.01 -7.00 -3.75
N LEU A 42 -14.48 -5.75 -3.95
CA LEU A 42 -13.88 -4.58 -3.32
C LEU A 42 -13.97 -4.62 -1.79
N LEU A 43 -15.09 -5.12 -1.25
CA LEU A 43 -15.28 -5.30 0.18
C LEU A 43 -14.30 -6.34 0.73
N VAL A 44 -14.16 -7.49 0.07
CA VAL A 44 -13.18 -8.53 0.46
C VAL A 44 -11.77 -7.95 0.51
N VAL A 45 -11.36 -7.21 -0.53
CA VAL A 45 -10.05 -6.54 -0.57
C VAL A 45 -9.92 -5.55 0.60
N SER A 46 -10.94 -4.73 0.85
CA SER A 46 -10.94 -3.76 1.95
C SER A 46 -10.74 -4.43 3.31
N VAL A 47 -11.45 -5.53 3.56
CA VAL A 47 -11.36 -6.28 4.81
C VAL A 47 -9.99 -6.94 4.97
N ILE A 48 -9.43 -7.52 3.91
CA ILE A 48 -8.08 -8.11 3.94
C ILE A 48 -7.04 -7.04 4.26
N LEU A 49 -7.08 -5.90 3.57
CA LEU A 49 -6.14 -4.78 3.80
C LEU A 49 -6.27 -4.23 5.23
N GLY A 50 -7.50 -4.08 5.73
CA GLY A 50 -7.76 -3.64 7.09
C GLY A 50 -7.21 -4.61 8.14
N ASN A 51 -7.36 -5.92 7.93
CA ASN A 51 -6.79 -6.94 8.81
C ASN A 51 -5.26 -6.91 8.79
N LEU A 52 -4.65 -6.81 7.61
CA LEU A 52 -3.19 -6.71 7.48
C LEU A 52 -2.63 -5.46 8.18
N ALA A 53 -3.32 -4.33 8.06
CA ALA A 53 -2.96 -3.11 8.78
C ALA A 53 -3.10 -3.31 10.29
N TRP A 54 -4.22 -3.85 10.76
CA TRP A 54 -4.49 -4.08 12.18
C TRP A 54 -3.45 -5.00 12.83
N TYR A 55 -3.19 -6.18 12.23
CA TYR A 55 -2.17 -7.10 12.72
C TYR A 55 -0.76 -6.51 12.61
N GLY A 56 -0.50 -5.68 11.60
CA GLY A 56 0.72 -4.89 11.50
C GLY A 56 0.90 -3.94 12.69
N PHE A 57 -0.13 -3.14 13.03
CA PHE A 57 -0.09 -2.27 14.21
C PHE A 57 0.09 -3.03 15.52
N ALA A 58 -0.53 -4.21 15.63
CA ALA A 58 -0.37 -5.14 16.75
C ALA A 58 1.01 -5.82 16.81
N GLN A 59 1.94 -5.48 15.90
CA GLN A 59 3.30 -6.02 15.83
C GLN A 59 3.36 -7.54 15.62
N VAL A 60 2.37 -8.09 14.92
CA VAL A 60 2.35 -9.52 14.59
C VAL A 60 3.34 -9.78 13.46
N ASN A 61 4.33 -10.65 13.72
CA ASN A 61 5.47 -10.88 12.84
C ASN A 61 5.08 -11.29 11.40
N TRP A 62 4.11 -12.19 11.23
CA TRP A 62 3.71 -12.63 9.89
C TRP A 62 3.07 -11.49 9.10
N ALA A 63 2.23 -10.67 9.75
CA ALA A 63 1.56 -9.54 9.11
C ALA A 63 2.58 -8.48 8.69
N LYS A 64 3.54 -8.15 9.56
CA LYS A 64 4.65 -7.26 9.21
C LYS A 64 5.43 -7.74 7.97
N ARG A 65 5.70 -9.05 7.87
CA ARG A 65 6.38 -9.63 6.70
C ARG A 65 5.53 -9.54 5.43
N VAL A 66 4.23 -9.81 5.52
CA VAL A 66 3.31 -9.66 4.38
C VAL A 66 3.24 -8.20 3.94
N ASN A 67 3.08 -7.25 4.88
CA ASN A 67 3.02 -5.82 4.59
C ASN A 67 4.33 -5.33 3.93
N PHE A 68 5.48 -5.83 4.40
CA PHE A 68 6.78 -5.59 3.75
C PHE A 68 6.77 -6.09 2.29
N TRP A 69 6.32 -7.31 2.02
CA TRP A 69 6.27 -7.85 0.66
C TRP A 69 5.31 -7.09 -0.24
N CYS A 70 4.17 -6.62 0.28
CA CYS A 70 3.29 -5.70 -0.46
C CYS A 70 4.05 -4.43 -0.87
N GLY A 71 4.77 -3.80 0.07
CA GLY A 71 5.58 -2.61 -0.23
C GLY A 71 6.73 -2.88 -1.21
N PHE A 72 7.41 -4.03 -1.08
CA PHE A 72 8.48 -4.44 -2.00
C PHE A 72 7.96 -4.66 -3.42
N LEU A 73 6.84 -5.37 -3.56
CA LEU A 73 6.20 -5.59 -4.85
C LEU A 73 5.76 -4.25 -5.45
N LEU A 74 5.16 -3.36 -4.66
CA LEU A 74 4.73 -2.05 -5.14
C LEU A 74 5.92 -1.18 -5.59
N THR A 75 7.02 -1.19 -4.84
CA THR A 75 8.27 -0.51 -5.23
C THR A 75 8.81 -1.07 -6.53
N SER A 76 8.87 -2.40 -6.67
CA SER A 76 9.29 -3.07 -7.90
C SER A 76 8.40 -2.69 -9.08
N HIS A 77 7.08 -2.68 -8.88
CA HIS A 77 6.13 -2.23 -9.90
C HIS A 77 6.36 -0.76 -10.29
N GLY A 78 6.69 0.12 -9.33
CA GLY A 78 7.06 1.51 -9.61
C GLY A 78 8.31 1.62 -10.49
N VAL A 79 9.34 0.81 -10.20
CA VAL A 79 10.55 0.71 -11.04
C VAL A 79 10.19 0.26 -12.45
N PHE A 80 9.39 -0.79 -12.62
CA PHE A 80 8.94 -1.22 -13.96
C PHE A 80 8.11 -0.14 -14.66
N ALA A 81 7.23 0.55 -13.91
CA ALA A 81 6.38 1.58 -14.46
C ALA A 81 7.17 2.74 -15.07
N LEU A 82 8.28 3.16 -14.43
CA LEU A 82 9.16 4.22 -14.92
C LEU A 82 9.66 3.98 -16.36
N PHE A 83 10.05 2.74 -16.65
CA PHE A 83 10.66 2.40 -17.94
C PHE A 83 9.64 1.89 -18.97
N TRP A 84 8.57 1.21 -18.54
CA TRP A 84 7.67 0.50 -19.45
C TRP A 84 6.21 0.96 -19.46
N SER A 85 5.78 1.86 -18.57
CA SER A 85 4.37 2.27 -18.55
C SER A 85 4.02 3.23 -19.68
N LYS A 86 3.22 2.78 -20.65
CA LYS A 86 2.61 3.65 -21.69
C LYS A 86 1.48 4.49 -21.11
N LYS A 87 0.55 3.86 -20.39
CA LYS A 87 -0.66 4.52 -19.87
C LYS A 87 -0.33 5.67 -18.91
N TYR A 88 0.65 5.49 -18.02
CA TYR A 88 1.02 6.55 -17.09
C TYR A 88 1.73 7.71 -17.80
N ARG A 89 2.52 7.44 -18.85
CA ARG A 89 3.12 8.48 -19.70
C ARG A 89 2.04 9.31 -20.40
N GLU A 90 1.01 8.66 -20.93
CA GLU A 90 -0.13 9.34 -21.56
C GLU A 90 -0.91 10.23 -20.59
N VAL A 91 -1.13 9.76 -19.35
CA VAL A 91 -1.90 10.50 -18.33
C VAL A 91 -1.10 11.65 -17.71
N LEU A 92 0.20 11.45 -17.45
CA LEU A 92 1.03 12.42 -16.72
C LEU A 92 1.84 13.35 -17.65
N GLY A 93 1.96 13.01 -18.94
CA GLY A 93 2.70 13.79 -19.93
C GLY A 93 4.13 14.07 -19.47
N ASP A 94 4.54 15.34 -19.56
CA ASP A 94 5.89 15.81 -19.21
C ASP A 94 6.25 15.59 -17.73
N GLN A 95 5.25 15.45 -16.85
CA GLN A 95 5.46 15.23 -15.41
C GLN A 95 5.68 13.75 -15.07
N PHE A 96 5.54 12.85 -16.04
CA PHE A 96 5.60 11.41 -15.82
C PHE A 96 6.86 10.98 -15.07
N GLU A 97 8.04 11.37 -15.56
CA GLU A 97 9.31 10.90 -14.99
C GLU A 97 9.47 11.38 -13.55
N LEU A 98 9.18 12.66 -13.29
CA LEU A 98 9.25 13.26 -11.96
C LEU A 98 8.29 12.56 -10.99
N VAL A 99 7.02 12.43 -11.35
CA VAL A 99 5.98 11.85 -10.48
C VAL A 99 6.28 10.39 -10.20
N CYS A 100 6.54 9.58 -11.24
CA CYS A 100 6.85 8.16 -11.04
C CYS A 100 8.15 7.95 -10.28
N ALA A 101 9.18 8.79 -10.47
CA ALA A 101 10.45 8.66 -9.77
C ALA A 101 10.28 8.98 -8.28
N VAL A 102 9.58 10.08 -7.95
CA VAL A 102 9.31 10.49 -6.58
C VAL A 102 8.47 9.42 -5.85
N ILE A 103 7.42 8.90 -6.48
CA ILE A 103 6.57 7.85 -5.89
C ILE A 103 7.40 6.58 -5.65
N THR A 104 8.18 6.15 -6.64
CA THR A 104 9.01 4.94 -6.54
C THR A 104 10.05 5.07 -5.44
N LEU A 105 10.74 6.22 -5.37
CA LEU A 105 11.73 6.49 -4.32
C LEU A 105 11.08 6.56 -2.93
N THR A 106 9.90 7.15 -2.83
CA THR A 106 9.13 7.21 -1.57
C THR A 106 8.82 5.80 -1.07
N PHE A 107 8.29 4.92 -1.93
CA PHE A 107 8.03 3.54 -1.55
C PHE A 107 9.30 2.75 -1.22
N LEU A 108 10.39 2.96 -1.96
CA LEU A 108 11.68 2.34 -1.65
C LEU A 108 12.13 2.70 -0.23
N VAL A 109 12.09 3.99 0.13
CA VAL A 109 12.46 4.47 1.47
C VAL A 109 11.52 3.91 2.53
N LEU A 110 10.20 3.97 2.31
CA LEU A 110 9.21 3.46 3.25
C LEU A 110 9.40 1.97 3.51
N THR A 111 9.58 1.16 2.47
CA THR A 111 9.77 -0.29 2.55
C THR A 111 11.09 -0.64 3.21
N TRP A 112 12.18 0.05 2.86
CA TRP A 112 13.48 -0.18 3.48
C TRP A 112 13.48 0.18 4.97
N MET A 113 12.98 1.36 5.31
CA MET A 113 12.89 1.82 6.69
C MET A 113 11.96 0.92 7.52
N TYR A 114 10.86 0.46 6.94
CA TYR A 114 9.97 -0.49 7.59
C TYR A 114 10.66 -1.80 7.92
N ALA A 115 11.40 -2.40 6.97
CA ALA A 115 12.13 -3.64 7.22
C ALA A 115 13.21 -3.47 8.29
N LYS A 116 13.96 -2.36 8.21
CA LYS A 116 15.04 -2.02 9.16
C LYS A 116 14.50 -1.84 10.59
N ASN A 117 13.46 -1.04 10.76
CA ASN A 117 12.92 -0.71 12.09
C ASN A 117 12.20 -1.89 12.75
N ASN A 118 11.59 -2.78 11.96
CA ASN A 118 10.98 -4.01 12.46
C ASN A 118 11.96 -5.19 12.54
N LYS A 119 13.24 -5.01 12.16
CA LYS A 119 14.28 -6.05 12.14
C LYS A 119 13.82 -7.34 11.42
N LEU A 120 13.04 -7.22 10.35
CA LEU A 120 12.34 -8.36 9.74
C LEU A 120 13.28 -9.47 9.23
N PHE A 121 14.49 -9.10 8.81
CA PHE A 121 15.46 -10.02 8.22
C PHE A 121 16.81 -10.01 8.91
N ALA A 122 16.94 -9.34 10.05
CA ALA A 122 18.14 -9.47 10.86
C ALA A 122 18.20 -10.92 11.37
N LYS A 123 19.26 -11.66 11.03
CA LYS A 123 19.57 -12.92 11.73
C LYS A 123 19.92 -12.57 13.18
N TYR A 124 19.34 -13.34 14.10
CA TYR A 124 19.68 -13.30 15.53
C TYR A 124 21.19 -13.45 15.74
#